data_AF-A0A950A3F2-F1
#
_entry.id   AF-A0A950A3F2-F1
#
_cell.length_a   1.000
_cell.length_b   1.000
_cell.length_c   1.000
_cell.angle_alpha   90.00
_cell.angle_beta   90.00
_cell.angle_gamma   90.00
#
_symmetry.space_group_name_H-M   'P 1'
#
loop_
_entity.id
_entity.type
_entity.pdbx_description
1 polymer ?
#
loop_
_entity_poly.entity_id
_entity_poly.type
_entity_poly.pdbx_seq_one_letter_code
_entity_poly.pdbx_strand_id
1 'polypeptide(L)'
;MRTFAAAAFVAAYVLIPFAAFADSNPQPPPGPEVGGPMEQVHSQIDAARTQARSTALNALSVANRTKLGQVFAQLATAQTPDVDGAAKSLDASLSAAEAKVILATQSALDAQMRSIMEQARSQMGGGQGGNGPMGGGPNGGGQHQTQGGGPQTQDAGMALLQLAMPPIGRPVFYRMGGPPPPGS
;
A
#
# COMPACT_ATOMS: atom_id res chain seq x y z
N MET A 1 26.75 -15.47 42.91
CA MET A 1 27.16 -14.07 43.18
C MET A 1 28.02 -13.56 42.05
N ARG A 2 27.45 -12.80 41.10
CA ARG A 2 28.20 -11.88 40.22
C ARG A 2 27.29 -10.70 39.90
N THR A 3 27.61 -9.59 40.54
CA THR A 3 27.05 -8.24 40.41
C THR A 3 27.44 -7.64 39.07
N PHE A 4 26.48 -7.12 38.30
CA PHE A 4 26.77 -6.20 37.20
C PHE A 4 25.96 -4.92 37.37
N ALA A 5 26.69 -3.82 37.17
CA ALA A 5 26.40 -2.48 37.61
C ALA A 5 25.29 -1.80 36.79
N ALA A 6 24.46 -1.05 37.50
CA ALA A 6 23.49 -0.12 36.93
C ALA A 6 24.25 1.11 36.37
N ALA A 7 24.17 1.31 35.05
CA ALA A 7 24.58 2.55 34.41
C ALA A 7 23.35 3.47 34.27
N ALA A 8 23.37 4.58 35.01
CA ALA A 8 22.37 5.62 34.97
C ALA A 8 22.42 6.36 33.63
N PHE A 9 21.35 6.28 32.83
CA PHE A 9 21.17 7.11 31.64
C PHE A 9 20.48 8.41 32.03
N VAL A 10 21.23 9.51 31.93
CA VAL A 10 20.74 10.88 32.10
C VAL A 10 19.89 11.24 30.89
N ALA A 11 18.57 11.26 31.08
CA ALA A 11 17.61 11.72 30.09
C ALA A 11 17.57 13.26 30.08
N ALA A 12 18.42 13.88 29.24
CA ALA A 12 18.27 15.29 28.88
C ALA A 12 17.15 15.41 27.83
N TYR A 13 15.93 15.68 28.30
CA TYR A 13 14.77 16.00 27.48
C TYR A 13 14.97 17.40 26.86
N VAL A 14 15.52 17.45 25.64
CA VAL A 14 15.53 18.67 24.83
C VAL A 14 14.18 18.77 24.13
N LEU A 15 13.30 19.61 24.69
CA LEU A 15 12.07 20.07 24.05
C LEU A 15 12.44 20.94 22.84
N ILE A 16 12.48 20.34 21.65
CA ILE A 16 12.54 21.10 20.40
C ILE A 16 11.08 21.38 19.98
N PRO A 17 10.61 22.64 20.01
CA PRO A 17 9.35 22.99 19.38
C PRO A 17 9.55 22.86 17.87
N PHE A 18 8.88 21.88 17.26
CA PHE A 18 8.79 21.81 15.81
C PHE A 18 8.02 23.04 15.33
N ALA A 19 8.76 24.00 14.76
CA ALA A 19 8.17 25.09 14.00
C ALA A 19 7.38 24.47 12.84
N ALA A 20 6.06 24.62 12.91
CA ALA A 20 5.18 24.35 11.79
C ALA A 20 5.60 25.27 10.64
N PHE A 21 6.21 24.70 9.60
CA PHE A 21 6.39 25.39 8.33
C PHE A 21 5.00 25.64 7.75
N ALA A 22 4.49 26.84 7.96
CA ALA A 22 3.38 27.40 7.21
C ALA A 22 3.88 27.67 5.78
N ASP A 23 3.84 26.61 4.95
CA ASP A 23 4.03 26.68 3.50
C ASP A 23 2.93 27.60 2.94
N SER A 24 3.30 28.87 2.75
CA SER A 24 2.42 29.92 2.25
C SER A 24 2.41 29.85 0.72
N ASN A 25 2.01 28.71 0.18
CA ASN A 25 1.81 28.58 -1.25
C ASN A 25 0.43 29.20 -1.58
N PRO A 26 0.36 30.21 -2.47
CA PRO A 26 -0.92 30.74 -2.91
C PRO A 26 -1.75 29.61 -3.51
N GLN A 27 -2.82 29.25 -2.80
CA GLN A 27 -3.76 28.23 -3.22
C GLN A 27 -4.36 28.68 -4.57
N PRO A 28 -4.10 27.94 -5.67
CA PRO A 28 -4.71 28.28 -6.94
C PRO A 28 -6.24 28.25 -6.78
N PRO A 29 -6.97 29.14 -7.47
CA PRO A 29 -8.42 29.18 -7.40
C PRO A 29 -8.97 27.78 -7.69
N PRO A 30 -9.96 27.29 -6.92
CA PRO A 30 -10.55 25.98 -7.15
C PRO A 30 -11.13 25.96 -8.56
N GLY A 31 -10.41 25.33 -9.49
CA GLY A 31 -10.96 24.94 -10.77
C GLY A 31 -12.10 23.97 -10.53
N PRO A 32 -13.03 23.79 -11.49
CA PRO A 32 -14.08 22.79 -11.37
C PRO A 32 -13.45 21.45 -10.99
N GLU A 33 -13.84 20.90 -9.85
CA GLU A 33 -13.36 19.61 -9.34
C GLU A 33 -13.78 18.53 -10.35
N VAL A 34 -12.89 18.22 -11.30
CA VAL A 34 -13.04 17.11 -12.24
C VAL A 34 -12.80 15.75 -11.53
N GLY A 35 -12.66 15.77 -10.20
CA GLY A 35 -12.55 14.59 -9.36
C GLY A 35 -13.91 14.03 -9.02
N GLY A 36 -14.33 13.01 -9.77
CA GLY A 36 -15.47 12.19 -9.36
C GLY A 36 -15.23 11.55 -7.98
N PRO A 37 -16.26 10.94 -7.35
CA PRO A 37 -16.16 10.28 -6.04
C PRO A 37 -15.02 9.24 -5.95
N MET A 38 -14.55 8.72 -7.08
CA MET A 38 -13.38 7.83 -7.15
C MET A 38 -12.05 8.51 -6.82
N GLU A 39 -11.89 9.81 -7.09
CA GLU A 39 -10.65 10.53 -6.76
C GLU A 39 -10.48 10.65 -5.24
N GLN A 40 -11.57 10.92 -4.51
CA GLN A 40 -11.57 10.92 -3.05
C GLN A 40 -11.28 9.53 -2.45
N VAL A 41 -11.70 8.46 -3.13
CA VAL A 41 -11.38 7.08 -2.72
C VAL A 41 -9.90 6.78 -2.95
N HIS A 42 -9.36 7.16 -4.11
CA HIS A 42 -7.94 6.98 -4.40
C HIS A 42 -7.06 7.74 -3.39
N SER A 43 -7.38 8.99 -3.09
CA SER A 43 -6.60 9.78 -2.11
C SER A 43 -6.61 9.16 -0.71
N GLN A 44 -7.74 8.60 -0.28
CA GLN A 44 -7.84 7.87 1.00
C GLN A 44 -6.99 6.59 1.00
N ILE A 45 -7.01 5.83 -0.10
CA ILE A 45 -6.19 4.61 -0.23
C ILE A 45 -4.70 4.98 -0.23
N ASP A 46 -4.30 6.03 -0.95
CA ASP A 46 -2.91 6.48 -1.02
C ASP A 46 -2.42 6.99 0.34
N ALA A 47 -3.25 7.72 1.09
CA ALA A 47 -2.95 8.12 2.45
C ALA A 47 -2.75 6.91 3.38
N ALA A 48 -3.65 5.93 3.33
CA ALA A 48 -3.56 4.70 4.10
C ALA A 48 -2.28 3.90 3.78
N ARG A 49 -1.95 3.77 2.49
CA ARG A 49 -0.70 3.11 2.03
C ARG A 49 0.54 3.85 2.50
N THR A 50 0.55 5.18 2.41
CA THR A 50 1.67 6.01 2.85
C THR A 50 1.92 5.88 4.35
N GLN A 51 0.84 5.89 5.14
CA GLN A 51 0.90 5.66 6.58
C GLN A 51 1.45 4.26 6.89
N ALA A 52 0.89 3.21 6.27
CA ALA A 52 1.33 1.84 6.47
C ALA A 52 2.81 1.64 6.10
N ARG A 53 3.27 2.22 4.98
CA ARG A 53 4.68 2.23 4.60
C ARG A 53 5.55 2.89 5.68
N SER A 54 5.17 4.08 6.13
CA SER A 54 5.93 4.80 7.16
C SER A 54 6.06 3.97 8.44
N THR A 55 4.96 3.37 8.91
CA THR A 55 4.94 2.48 10.07
C THR A 55 5.86 1.28 9.89
N ALA A 56 5.79 0.59 8.75
CA ALA A 56 6.63 -0.57 8.46
C ALA A 56 8.12 -0.19 8.38
N LEU A 57 8.47 0.90 7.69
CA LEU A 57 9.86 1.37 7.57
C LEU A 57 10.44 1.83 8.90
N ASN A 58 9.63 2.46 9.77
CA ASN A 58 10.06 2.87 11.11
C ASN A 58 10.25 1.70 12.06
N ALA A 59 9.56 0.58 11.82
CA ALA A 59 9.74 -0.65 12.59
C ALA A 59 11.08 -1.35 12.26
N LEU A 60 11.64 -1.10 11.07
CA LEU A 60 12.89 -1.71 10.65
C LEU A 60 14.11 -1.11 11.36
N SER A 61 15.04 -1.99 11.71
CA SER A 61 16.40 -1.62 12.07
C SER A 61 17.09 -0.85 10.93
N VAL A 62 18.13 -0.07 11.27
CA VAL A 62 18.92 0.68 10.27
C VAL A 62 19.51 -0.26 9.23
N ALA A 63 20.05 -1.41 9.64
CA ALA A 63 20.62 -2.40 8.74
C ALA A 63 19.59 -2.95 7.74
N ASN A 64 18.38 -3.29 8.22
CA ASN A 64 17.32 -3.81 7.34
C ASN A 64 16.76 -2.75 6.39
N ARG A 65 16.72 -1.47 6.79
CA ARG A 65 16.41 -0.37 5.87
C ARG A 65 17.45 -0.23 4.76
N THR A 66 18.74 -0.32 5.08
CA THR A 66 19.81 -0.31 4.08
C THR A 66 19.67 -1.48 3.10
N LYS A 67 19.43 -2.69 3.62
CA LYS A 67 19.24 -3.88 2.80
C LYS A 67 18.01 -3.77 1.90
N LEU A 68 16.90 -3.23 2.41
CA LEU A 68 15.70 -2.95 1.62
C LEU A 68 16.03 -2.02 0.44
N GLY A 69 16.77 -0.93 0.68
CA GLY A 69 17.23 -0.03 -0.38
C GLY A 69 18.11 -0.72 -1.44
N GLN A 70 19.01 -1.61 -1.02
CA GLN A 70 19.83 -2.41 -1.95
C GLN A 70 18.99 -3.36 -2.80
N VAL A 71 18.02 -4.04 -2.20
CA VAL A 71 17.08 -4.92 -2.92
C VAL A 71 16.28 -4.13 -3.95
N PHE A 72 15.79 -2.93 -3.60
CA PHE A 72 15.11 -2.07 -4.56
C PHE A 72 16.00 -1.65 -5.73
N ALA A 73 17.26 -1.27 -5.46
CA ALA A 73 18.21 -0.91 -6.51
C ALA A 73 18.50 -2.09 -7.45
N GLN A 74 18.63 -3.30 -6.91
CA GLN A 74 18.79 -4.52 -7.71
C GLN A 74 17.56 -4.80 -8.58
N LEU A 75 16.36 -4.78 -7.99
CA LEU A 75 15.11 -5.01 -8.72
C LEU A 75 14.86 -3.97 -9.82
N ALA A 76 15.23 -2.70 -9.59
CA ALA A 76 15.04 -1.62 -10.56
C ALA A 76 15.96 -1.73 -11.79
N THR A 77 17.11 -2.40 -11.66
CA THR A 77 18.12 -2.51 -12.73
C THR A 77 18.13 -3.87 -13.43
N ALA A 78 17.45 -4.87 -12.85
CA ALA A 78 17.43 -6.22 -13.40
C ALA A 78 16.61 -6.31 -14.69
N GLN A 79 17.15 -6.98 -15.72
CA GLN A 79 16.41 -7.30 -16.94
C GLN A 79 15.22 -8.23 -16.67
N THR A 80 15.33 -9.08 -15.65
CA THR A 80 14.28 -9.97 -15.18
C THR A 80 14.26 -9.90 -13.65
N PRO A 81 13.43 -9.02 -13.06
CA PRO A 81 13.39 -8.84 -11.60
C PRO A 81 12.84 -10.10 -10.91
N ASP A 82 13.63 -10.71 -10.02
CA ASP A 82 13.22 -11.83 -9.17
C ASP A 82 12.68 -11.32 -7.84
N VAL A 83 11.39 -10.98 -7.84
CA VAL A 83 10.69 -10.42 -6.66
C VAL A 83 10.58 -11.45 -5.53
N ASP A 84 10.33 -12.72 -5.86
CA ASP A 84 10.18 -13.78 -4.86
C ASP A 84 11.53 -14.10 -4.17
N GLY A 85 12.62 -14.14 -4.94
CA GLY A 85 13.96 -14.27 -4.39
C GLY A 85 14.34 -13.08 -3.49
N ALA A 86 14.02 -11.87 -3.92
CA ALA A 86 14.21 -10.65 -3.13
C ALA A 86 13.39 -10.68 -1.82
N ALA A 87 12.13 -11.11 -1.87
CA ALA A 87 11.27 -11.25 -0.71
C ALA A 87 11.86 -12.22 0.32
N LYS A 88 12.29 -13.41 -0.12
CA LYS A 88 12.92 -14.42 0.75
C LYS A 88 14.23 -13.92 1.36
N SER A 89 15.05 -13.20 0.59
CA SER A 89 16.28 -12.59 1.11
C SER A 89 15.99 -11.56 2.21
N LEU A 90 14.97 -10.73 2.03
CA LEU A 90 14.54 -9.77 3.05
C LEU A 90 14.00 -10.48 4.29
N ASP A 91 13.10 -11.44 4.10
CA ASP A 91 12.49 -12.21 5.19
C ASP A 91 13.55 -12.84 6.11
N ALA A 92 14.57 -13.48 5.52
CA ALA A 92 15.68 -14.09 6.27
C ALA A 92 16.55 -13.09 7.07
N SER A 93 16.50 -11.80 6.76
CA SER A 93 17.20 -10.74 7.54
C SER A 93 16.34 -10.06 8.59
N LEU A 94 15.02 -10.22 8.53
CA LEU A 94 14.13 -9.63 9.52
C LEU A 94 14.24 -10.39 10.83
N SER A 95 14.31 -9.65 11.93
CA SER A 95 14.05 -10.23 13.24
C SER A 95 12.57 -10.62 13.37
N ALA A 96 12.28 -11.56 14.26
CA ALA A 96 10.90 -11.97 14.54
C ALA A 96 10.01 -10.79 14.98
N ALA A 97 10.57 -9.79 15.68
CA ALA A 97 9.85 -8.59 16.09
C ALA A 97 9.50 -7.69 14.90
N GLU A 98 10.47 -7.42 14.01
CA GLU A 98 10.23 -6.64 12.78
C GLU A 98 9.19 -7.33 11.89
N ALA A 99 9.35 -8.64 11.64
CA ALA A 99 8.45 -9.43 10.83
C ALA A 99 7.01 -9.37 11.37
N LYS A 100 6.82 -9.50 12.70
CA LYS A 100 5.51 -9.39 13.34
C LYS A 100 4.87 -8.03 13.11
N VAL A 101 5.64 -6.93 13.22
CA VAL A 101 5.10 -5.57 13.01
C VAL A 101 4.73 -5.35 11.55
N ILE A 102 5.54 -5.84 10.60
CA ILE A 102 5.25 -5.74 9.17
C ILE A 102 3.95 -6.46 8.82
N LEU A 103 3.78 -7.70 9.28
CA LEU A 103 2.56 -8.48 9.03
C LEU A 103 1.33 -7.85 9.66
N ALA A 104 1.45 -7.33 10.89
CA ALA A 104 0.37 -6.60 11.54
C ALA A 104 -0.01 -5.32 10.76
N THR A 105 0.99 -4.60 10.23
CA THR A 105 0.79 -3.38 9.43
C THR A 105 0.09 -3.70 8.11
N GLN A 106 0.51 -4.76 7.42
CA GLN A 106 -0.14 -5.22 6.18
C GLN A 106 -1.60 -5.62 6.44
N SER A 107 -1.86 -6.41 7.47
CA SER A 107 -3.23 -6.82 7.83
C SER A 107 -4.13 -5.62 8.18
N ALA A 108 -3.59 -4.60 8.85
CA ALA A 108 -4.32 -3.38 9.17
C ALA A 108 -4.64 -2.56 7.90
N LEU A 109 -3.67 -2.44 6.99
CA LEU A 109 -3.88 -1.80 5.69
C LEU A 109 -4.97 -2.51 4.88
N ASP A 110 -4.92 -3.84 4.80
CA ASP A 110 -5.92 -4.62 4.06
C ASP A 110 -7.33 -4.43 4.63
N ALA A 111 -7.46 -4.39 5.96
CA ALA A 111 -8.73 -4.12 6.63
C ALA A 111 -9.23 -2.68 6.34
N GLN A 112 -8.33 -1.69 6.39
CA GLN A 112 -8.67 -0.30 6.09
C GLN A 112 -9.08 -0.12 4.63
N MET A 113 -8.36 -0.73 3.69
CA MET A 113 -8.70 -0.71 2.27
C MET A 113 -10.07 -1.34 2.01
N ARG A 114 -10.39 -2.47 2.67
CA ARG A 114 -11.72 -3.09 2.57
C ARG A 114 -12.81 -2.13 3.05
N SER A 115 -12.62 -1.48 4.20
CA SER A 115 -13.57 -0.50 4.72
C SER A 115 -13.78 0.68 3.77
N ILE A 116 -12.70 1.24 3.21
CA ILE A 116 -12.78 2.34 2.23
C ILE A 116 -13.59 1.90 1.00
N MET A 117 -13.32 0.70 0.47
CA MET A 117 -14.02 0.17 -0.69
C MET A 117 -15.50 -0.12 -0.43
N GLU A 118 -15.86 -0.59 0.77
CA GLU A 118 -17.25 -0.81 1.18
C GLU A 118 -18.02 0.52 1.31
N GLN A 119 -17.40 1.54 1.86
CA GLN A 119 -17.95 2.90 1.91
C GLN A 119 -18.13 3.48 0.51
N ALA A 120 -17.11 3.35 -0.34
CA ALA A 120 -17.16 3.78 -1.74
C ALA A 120 -18.29 3.08 -2.51
N ARG A 121 -18.43 1.76 -2.34
CA ARG A 121 -19.53 0.99 -2.94
C ARG A 121 -20.89 1.48 -2.47
N SER A 122 -21.04 1.82 -1.19
CA SER A 122 -22.31 2.33 -0.64
C SER A 122 -22.68 3.70 -1.22
N GLN A 123 -21.68 4.56 -1.43
CA GLN A 123 -21.86 5.89 -2.02
C GLN A 123 -22.16 5.82 -3.53
N MET A 124 -21.50 4.92 -4.27
CA MET A 124 -21.73 4.75 -5.72
C MET A 124 -22.97 3.91 -6.05
N GLY A 125 -23.27 2.91 -5.23
CA GLY A 125 -24.37 1.96 -5.42
C GLY A 125 -25.74 2.47 -4.96
N GLY A 126 -25.81 3.59 -4.24
CA GLY A 126 -27.06 4.19 -3.79
C GLY A 126 -27.91 4.87 -4.88
N GLY A 127 -27.32 5.17 -6.05
CA GLY A 127 -27.98 5.97 -7.09
C GLY A 127 -28.42 5.20 -8.35
N GLN A 128 -27.97 3.96 -8.54
CA GLN A 128 -28.30 3.19 -9.74
C GLN A 128 -28.41 1.71 -9.43
N GLY A 129 -29.35 1.40 -8.55
CA GLY A 129 -30.20 0.21 -8.67
C GLY A 129 -30.99 0.26 -9.98
N GLY A 130 -30.28 0.34 -11.12
CA GLY A 130 -30.79 -0.10 -12.38
C GLY A 130 -31.08 -1.59 -12.23
N ASN A 131 -32.32 -1.89 -11.85
CA ASN A 131 -33.08 -3.06 -12.24
C ASN A 131 -32.93 -3.27 -13.76
N GLY A 132 -31.75 -3.68 -14.21
CA GLY A 132 -31.64 -4.47 -15.41
C GLY A 132 -31.94 -5.90 -14.96
N PRO A 133 -32.99 -6.56 -15.49
CA PRO A 133 -33.15 -7.99 -15.30
C PRO A 133 -31.97 -8.68 -16.00
N MET A 134 -30.84 -8.82 -15.30
CA MET A 134 -29.86 -9.84 -15.64
C MET A 134 -30.55 -11.16 -15.36
N GLY A 135 -31.11 -11.73 -16.43
CA GLY A 135 -31.79 -13.00 -16.41
C GLY A 135 -30.97 -14.01 -15.63
N GLY A 136 -31.64 -14.68 -14.70
CA GLY A 136 -31.15 -15.92 -14.15
C GLY A 136 -30.81 -16.86 -15.30
N GLY A 137 -29.52 -17.09 -15.49
CA GLY A 137 -29.03 -18.29 -16.13
C GLY A 137 -28.73 -19.30 -15.04
N PRO A 138 -29.62 -20.27 -14.76
CA PRO A 138 -29.30 -21.40 -13.90
C PRO A 138 -28.47 -22.41 -14.69
N ASN A 139 -27.23 -22.06 -15.07
CA ASN A 139 -26.28 -23.08 -15.54
C ASN A 139 -24.86 -22.55 -15.57
N GLY A 140 -24.00 -23.16 -14.76
CA GLY A 140 -22.56 -22.86 -14.74
C GLY A 140 -21.98 -22.89 -13.34
N GLY A 141 -22.13 -24.02 -12.64
CA GLY A 141 -21.35 -24.36 -11.44
C GLY A 141 -19.87 -24.55 -11.74
N GLY A 142 -19.27 -23.61 -12.49
CA GLY A 142 -17.83 -23.41 -12.51
C GLY A 142 -17.45 -22.88 -11.15
N GLN A 143 -17.27 -23.81 -10.21
CA GLN A 143 -16.43 -23.57 -9.06
C GLN A 143 -15.12 -23.02 -9.66
N HIS A 144 -14.92 -21.71 -9.60
CA HIS A 144 -13.57 -21.17 -9.50
C HIS A 144 -13.05 -21.69 -8.17
N GLN A 145 -12.73 -22.99 -8.13
CA GLN A 145 -11.69 -23.50 -7.27
C GLN A 145 -10.50 -22.66 -7.69
N THR A 146 -10.20 -21.64 -6.91
CA THR A 146 -8.84 -21.17 -6.65
C THR A 146 -8.07 -22.40 -6.16
N GLN A 147 -7.77 -23.28 -7.11
CA GLN A 147 -7.24 -24.60 -6.92
C GLN A 147 -5.77 -24.40 -6.54
N GLY A 148 -5.43 -24.68 -5.29
CA GLY A 148 -4.04 -24.80 -4.84
C GLY A 148 -3.50 -23.68 -3.96
N GLY A 149 -4.31 -22.68 -3.58
CA GLY A 149 -3.93 -21.72 -2.55
C GLY A 149 -4.05 -22.33 -1.16
N GLY A 150 -3.10 -23.19 -0.77
CA GLY A 150 -2.84 -23.42 0.65
C GLY A 150 -2.68 -22.07 1.36
N PRO A 151 -2.84 -21.97 2.70
CA PRO A 151 -2.65 -20.71 3.42
C PRO A 151 -1.33 -20.13 2.94
N GLN A 152 -1.41 -19.09 2.11
CA GLN A 152 -0.24 -18.45 1.54
C GLN A 152 0.44 -17.89 2.76
N THR A 153 1.49 -18.57 3.23
CA THR A 153 2.27 -18.11 4.36
C THR A 153 2.65 -16.70 3.99
N GLN A 154 2.07 -15.72 4.70
CA GLN A 154 2.35 -14.33 4.41
C GLN A 154 3.78 -14.12 4.88
N ASP A 155 4.71 -14.22 3.94
CA ASP A 155 6.12 -13.98 4.20
C ASP A 155 6.29 -12.47 4.48
N ALA A 156 6.91 -12.13 5.60
CA ALA A 156 7.06 -10.74 6.01
C ALA A 156 7.92 -9.95 5.01
N GLY A 157 8.89 -10.62 4.38
CA GLY A 157 9.66 -10.04 3.27
C GLY A 157 8.79 -9.63 2.07
N MET A 158 7.79 -10.43 1.70
CA MET A 158 6.86 -10.10 0.60
C MET A 158 5.92 -8.97 1.01
N ALA A 159 5.36 -9.01 2.22
CA ALA A 159 4.54 -7.91 2.74
C ALA A 159 5.32 -6.58 2.79
N LEU A 160 6.57 -6.61 3.24
CA LEU A 160 7.44 -5.44 3.25
C LEU A 160 7.67 -4.87 1.85
N LEU A 161 7.93 -5.73 0.86
CA LEU A 161 8.11 -5.32 -0.53
C LEU A 161 6.84 -4.68 -1.10
N GLN A 162 5.66 -5.24 -0.83
CA GLN A 162 4.38 -4.68 -1.26
C GLN A 162 4.11 -3.29 -0.64
N LEU A 163 4.43 -3.12 0.65
CA LEU A 163 4.29 -1.84 1.34
C LEU A 163 5.29 -0.79 0.83
N ALA A 164 6.53 -1.19 0.55
CA ALA A 164 7.59 -0.29 0.16
C ALA A 164 7.55 0.09 -1.34
N MET A 165 7.01 -0.77 -2.21
CA MET A 165 6.79 -0.43 -3.62
C MET A 165 5.76 0.69 -3.74
N PRO A 166 6.06 1.82 -4.43
CA PRO A 166 5.02 2.77 -4.81
C PRO A 166 3.92 2.01 -5.56
N PRO A 167 2.64 2.40 -5.41
CA PRO A 167 1.64 1.94 -6.35
C PRO A 167 2.18 2.34 -7.72
N ILE A 168 2.64 1.36 -8.49
CA ILE A 168 2.99 1.59 -9.89
C ILE A 168 1.63 1.92 -10.46
N GLY A 169 1.33 3.23 -10.53
CA GLY A 169 0.10 3.73 -11.11
C GLY A 169 0.06 3.06 -12.46
N ARG A 170 -0.84 2.09 -12.62
CA ARG A 170 -1.04 1.47 -13.92
C ARG A 170 -1.27 2.66 -14.82
N PRO A 171 -0.37 2.98 -15.76
CA PRO A 171 -0.60 4.09 -16.66
C PRO A 171 -1.97 3.81 -17.20
N VAL A 172 -2.92 4.68 -16.86
CA VAL A 172 -4.28 4.56 -17.34
C VAL A 172 -4.12 4.97 -18.79
N PHE A 173 -3.70 4.00 -19.61
CA PHE A 173 -3.84 4.03 -21.03
C PHE A 173 -5.35 3.97 -21.26
N TYR A 174 -6.04 5.08 -20.94
CA TYR A 174 -7.11 5.58 -21.76
C TYR A 174 -6.48 5.84 -23.12
N ARG A 175 -6.26 4.73 -23.83
CA ARG A 175 -6.11 4.68 -25.27
C ARG A 175 -7.35 5.41 -25.76
N MET A 176 -7.17 6.69 -26.10
CA MET A 176 -8.06 7.45 -26.97
C MET A 176 -8.09 6.76 -28.34
N GLY A 177 -8.60 5.53 -28.38
CA GLY A 177 -9.13 4.89 -29.57
C GLY A 177 -10.58 5.33 -29.76
N GLY A 178 -10.86 6.61 -29.54
CA GLY A 178 -12.07 7.20 -30.08
C GLY A 178 -11.99 7.08 -31.61
N PRO A 179 -13.08 6.73 -32.29
CA PRO A 179 -13.09 6.69 -33.75
C PRO A 179 -12.62 8.05 -34.30
N PRO A 180 -11.82 8.08 -35.37
CA PRO A 180 -11.43 9.34 -35.99
C PRO A 180 -12.70 10.14 -36.36
N PRO A 181 -12.70 11.48 -36.18
CA PRO A 181 -13.84 12.29 -36.57
C PRO A 181 -14.14 12.05 -38.06
N PRO A 182 -15.42 11.87 -38.44
CA PRO A 182 -15.79 11.72 -39.84
C PRO A 182 -15.32 12.94 -40.63
N GLY A 183 -14.71 12.67 -41.78
CA GLY A 183 -13.89 13.60 -42.55
C GLY A 183 -14.51 14.97 -42.80
N SER A 184 -13.63 15.97 -42.70
CA SER A 184 -13.76 17.30 -43.30
C SER A 184 -12.92 17.36 -44.56
#